data_AF-A0AA97KF11-F1
#
_entry.id   AF-A0AA97KF11-F1
#
_cell.length_a   1.000
_cell.length_b   1.000
_cell.length_c   1.000
_cell.angle_alpha   90.00
_cell.angle_beta   90.00
_cell.angle_gamma   90.00
#
_symmetry.space_group_name_H-M   'P 1'
#
loop_
_entity.id
_entity.type
_entity.pdbx_description
1 polymer ?
#
loop_
_entity_poly.entity_id
_entity_poly.type
_entity_poly.pdbx_seq_one_letter_code
_entity_poly.pdbx_strand_id
1 'polypeptide(L)'
;MQFLLCCCLIAALLATGTCLKCEVCNGLGTTCRGAMRTCSVGEDTCVVEHVEILQSKQLFQLLGRQLLKTVIIPLSEVNLGNGMRVRMRRVCCTGASCRTASPPALPPPDVIPNGLQCPGCMGLYSTECQEQPVACMGSQNKCIETAGNITNYGVHLDVALKGCANEVVCEYLKPGFMNFGGSSVWLTKASCTTAP
;
A
#
# COMPACT_ATOMS: atom_id res chain seq x y z
N MET A 1 -5.13 -21.04 -46.11
CA MET A 1 -5.87 -19.78 -45.86
C MET A 1 -6.64 -19.77 -44.53
N GLN A 2 -7.25 -20.89 -44.11
CA GLN A 2 -7.98 -21.04 -42.83
C GLN A 2 -7.13 -20.82 -41.56
N PHE A 3 -5.89 -21.35 -41.53
CA PHE A 3 -5.00 -21.29 -40.36
C PHE A 3 -4.50 -19.87 -40.03
N LEU A 4 -4.19 -19.07 -41.05
CA LEU A 4 -3.75 -17.66 -40.90
C LEU A 4 -4.88 -16.78 -40.35
N LEU A 5 -6.12 -17.00 -40.81
CA LEU A 5 -7.30 -16.28 -40.31
C LEU A 5 -7.54 -16.55 -38.83
N CYS A 6 -7.37 -17.82 -38.41
CA CYS A 6 -7.53 -18.24 -37.02
C CYS A 6 -6.46 -17.62 -36.10
N CYS A 7 -5.19 -17.60 -36.52
CA CYS A 7 -4.11 -16.94 -35.77
C CYS A 7 -4.32 -15.42 -35.66
N CYS A 8 -4.80 -14.75 -36.71
CA CYS A 8 -5.11 -13.31 -36.66
C CYS A 8 -6.28 -12.99 -35.73
N LEU A 9 -7.31 -13.84 -35.69
CA LEU A 9 -8.44 -13.70 -34.76
C LEU A 9 -7.99 -13.91 -33.32
N ILE A 10 -7.16 -14.93 -33.03
CA ILE A 10 -6.63 -15.16 -31.69
C ILE A 10 -5.71 -14.01 -31.25
N ALA A 11 -4.86 -13.50 -32.15
CA ALA A 11 -4.03 -12.33 -31.86
C ALA A 11 -4.87 -11.05 -31.63
N ALA A 12 -5.96 -10.86 -32.36
CA ALA A 12 -6.90 -9.76 -32.13
C ALA A 12 -7.69 -9.93 -30.81
N LEU A 13 -8.05 -11.16 -30.43
CA LEU A 13 -8.69 -11.49 -29.14
C LEU A 13 -7.72 -11.38 -27.95
N LEU A 14 -6.44 -11.73 -28.13
CA LEU A 14 -5.39 -11.54 -27.12
C LEU A 14 -4.98 -10.06 -26.98
N ALA A 15 -4.96 -9.31 -28.08
CA ALA A 15 -4.75 -7.86 -28.07
C ALA A 15 -5.97 -7.09 -27.51
N THR A 16 -7.15 -7.68 -27.60
CA THR A 16 -8.36 -7.24 -26.89
C THR A 16 -8.56 -8.02 -25.59
N GLY A 17 -7.46 -8.39 -24.92
CA GLY A 17 -7.48 -8.64 -23.48
C GLY A 17 -8.25 -7.50 -22.83
N THR A 18 -9.44 -7.82 -22.34
CA THR A 18 -10.48 -6.89 -21.93
C THR A 18 -9.88 -5.78 -21.09
N CYS A 19 -9.66 -4.60 -21.67
CA CYS A 19 -9.05 -3.51 -20.93
C CYS A 19 -10.01 -3.12 -19.81
N LEU A 20 -9.67 -3.51 -18.59
CA LEU A 20 -10.55 -3.45 -17.43
C LEU A 20 -10.84 -1.98 -17.13
N LYS A 21 -12.10 -1.58 -17.18
CA LYS A 21 -12.49 -0.26 -16.67
C LYS A 21 -12.64 -0.36 -15.15
N CYS A 22 -11.81 0.37 -14.42
CA CYS A 22 -11.81 0.41 -12.96
C CYS A 22 -12.29 1.77 -12.47
N GLU A 23 -13.06 1.80 -11.40
CA GLU A 23 -13.28 3.04 -10.66
C GLU A 23 -11.96 3.45 -10.00
N VAL A 24 -11.52 4.69 -10.20
CA VAL A 24 -10.34 5.24 -9.54
C VAL A 24 -10.79 6.31 -8.56
N CYS A 25 -10.52 6.09 -7.28
CA CYS A 25 -10.84 7.02 -6.21
C CYS A 25 -9.90 6.87 -5.02
N ASN A 26 -9.83 7.93 -4.23
CA ASN A 26 -9.26 7.90 -2.90
C ASN A 26 -10.15 8.75 -1.98
N GLY A 27 -10.38 8.30 -0.75
CA GLY A 27 -11.14 9.07 0.21
C GLY A 27 -10.96 8.58 1.63
N LEU A 28 -11.30 9.46 2.57
CA LEU A 28 -11.39 9.16 4.00
C LEU A 28 -12.57 8.21 4.28
N GLY A 29 -12.37 7.30 5.23
CA GLY A 29 -13.34 6.30 5.65
C GLY A 29 -13.29 5.02 4.82
N THR A 30 -14.42 4.32 4.79
CA THR A 30 -14.58 2.99 4.18
C THR A 30 -15.24 3.01 2.80
N THR A 31 -15.45 4.20 2.23
CA THR A 31 -16.10 4.37 0.93
C THR A 31 -15.45 5.49 0.15
N CYS A 32 -15.23 5.28 -1.15
CA CYS A 32 -14.90 6.34 -2.09
C CYS A 32 -15.65 6.13 -3.40
N ARG A 33 -15.84 7.21 -4.16
CA ARG A 33 -16.37 7.17 -5.53
C ARG A 33 -15.51 8.02 -6.46
N GLY A 34 -15.45 7.64 -7.72
CA GLY A 34 -14.64 8.35 -8.69
C GLY A 34 -14.94 8.00 -10.15
N ALA A 35 -14.04 8.41 -11.03
CA ALA A 35 -14.19 8.20 -12.45
C ALA A 35 -13.78 6.78 -12.85
N MET A 36 -14.47 6.23 -13.84
CA MET A 36 -14.06 4.98 -14.48
C MET A 36 -12.89 5.26 -15.42
N ARG A 37 -11.76 4.58 -15.23
CA ARG A 37 -10.59 4.67 -16.09
C ARG A 37 -10.27 3.32 -16.71
N THR A 38 -9.89 3.36 -17.96
CA THR A 38 -9.39 2.22 -18.74
C THR A 38 -7.91 2.00 -18.40
N CYS A 39 -7.44 0.76 -18.30
CA CYS A 39 -6.03 0.48 -18.03
C CYS A 39 -5.11 1.14 -19.06
N SER A 40 -4.02 1.72 -18.56
CA SER A 40 -2.90 2.21 -19.38
C SER A 40 -1.95 1.06 -19.73
N VAL A 41 -1.02 1.30 -20.65
CA VAL A 41 0.03 0.32 -20.97
C VAL A 41 0.81 -0.03 -19.69
N GLY A 42 0.80 -1.31 -19.30
CA GLY A 42 1.48 -1.82 -18.10
C GLY A 42 0.58 -2.03 -16.88
N GLU A 43 -0.69 -1.61 -16.92
CA GLU A 43 -1.72 -1.92 -15.91
C GLU A 43 -2.62 -3.06 -16.42
N ASP A 44 -2.91 -4.04 -15.56
CA ASP A 44 -3.73 -5.20 -15.94
C ASP A 44 -4.92 -5.44 -15.00
N THR A 45 -4.91 -4.84 -13.80
CA THR A 45 -5.84 -5.23 -12.73
C THR A 45 -6.34 -4.03 -11.91
N CYS A 46 -7.62 -4.05 -11.51
CA CYS A 46 -8.13 -3.11 -10.52
C CYS A 46 -7.71 -3.56 -9.11
N VAL A 47 -7.28 -2.61 -8.29
CA VAL A 47 -6.90 -2.85 -6.89
C VAL A 47 -7.77 -2.02 -5.96
N VAL A 48 -8.24 -2.65 -4.89
CA VAL A 48 -8.86 -1.97 -3.75
C VAL A 48 -7.87 -2.01 -2.59
N GLU A 49 -7.54 -0.84 -2.07
CA GLU A 49 -6.64 -0.63 -0.94
C GLU A 49 -7.45 -0.10 0.25
N HIS A 50 -7.32 -0.73 1.40
CA HIS A 50 -7.83 -0.22 2.67
C HIS A 50 -6.66 0.00 3.62
N VAL A 51 -6.54 1.24 4.12
CA VAL A 51 -5.48 1.66 5.05
C VAL A 51 -6.12 2.14 6.34
N GLU A 52 -5.57 1.66 7.46
CA GLU A 52 -5.84 2.16 8.80
C GLU A 52 -4.57 2.83 9.35
N ILE A 53 -4.71 4.07 9.80
CA ILE A 53 -3.66 4.83 10.47
C ILE A 53 -4.17 5.16 11.86
N LEU A 54 -3.55 4.55 12.87
CA LEU A 54 -3.74 4.98 14.25
C LEU A 54 -2.66 6.01 14.57
N GLN A 55 -3.08 7.21 14.96
CA GLN A 55 -2.19 8.30 15.35
C GLN A 55 -2.73 8.96 16.60
N SER A 56 -1.95 8.99 17.69
CA SER A 56 -2.33 9.67 18.93
C SER A 56 -3.73 9.28 19.46
N LYS A 57 -4.07 7.98 19.37
CA LYS A 57 -5.38 7.38 19.71
C LYS A 57 -6.53 7.73 18.76
N GLN A 58 -6.29 8.51 17.71
CA GLN A 58 -7.25 8.74 16.64
C GLN A 58 -7.05 7.70 15.53
N LEU A 59 -8.14 7.05 15.12
CA LEU A 59 -8.14 6.13 13.99
C LEU A 59 -8.59 6.87 12.72
N PHE A 60 -7.75 6.82 11.70
CA PHE A 60 -8.05 7.28 10.36
C PHE A 60 -8.13 6.09 9.42
N GLN A 61 -9.13 6.09 8.55
CA GLN A 61 -9.28 5.09 7.51
C GLN A 61 -9.22 5.75 6.14
N LEU A 62 -8.61 5.08 5.19
CA LEU A 62 -8.55 5.48 3.80
C LEU A 62 -8.94 4.31 2.91
N LEU A 63 -9.82 4.57 1.94
CA LEU A 63 -10.13 3.63 0.88
C LEU A 63 -9.60 4.19 -0.45
N GLY A 64 -8.84 3.36 -1.15
CA GLY A 64 -8.37 3.62 -2.50
C GLY A 64 -8.88 2.57 -3.49
N ARG A 65 -9.29 3.02 -4.67
CA ARG A 65 -9.45 2.16 -5.85
C ARG A 65 -8.50 2.66 -6.93
N GLN A 66 -7.66 1.77 -7.47
CA GLN A 66 -6.55 2.15 -8.35
C GLN A 66 -6.38 1.12 -9.48
N LEU A 67 -5.73 1.56 -10.55
CA LEU A 67 -5.20 0.70 -11.60
C LEU A 67 -3.71 0.45 -11.29
N LEU A 68 -3.30 -0.81 -11.20
CA LEU A 68 -1.91 -1.18 -10.95
C LEU A 68 -1.55 -2.40 -11.79
N LYS A 69 -0.25 -2.56 -12.06
CA LYS A 69 0.31 -3.86 -12.44
C LYS A 69 0.21 -4.77 -11.22
N THR A 70 -0.38 -5.96 -11.33
CA THR A 70 -0.67 -6.90 -10.22
C THR A 70 0.28 -6.79 -9.01
N VAL A 71 -0.14 -6.07 -7.96
CA VAL A 71 0.50 -6.07 -6.62
C VAL A 71 -0.59 -6.27 -5.57
N ILE A 72 -0.95 -7.54 -5.35
CA ILE A 72 -1.70 -7.94 -4.15
C ILE A 72 -0.74 -7.78 -2.97
N ILE A 73 -1.19 -7.06 -1.94
CA ILE A 73 -0.46 -6.93 -0.69
C ILE A 73 -1.36 -7.55 0.39
N PRO A 74 -0.93 -8.67 1.01
CA PRO A 74 -1.59 -9.22 2.20
C PRO A 74 -1.67 -8.19 3.35
N LEU A 75 -2.10 -8.62 4.53
CA LEU A 75 -2.10 -7.72 5.68
C LEU A 75 -0.66 -7.25 5.97
N SER A 76 -0.39 -5.97 5.75
CA SER A 76 0.86 -5.30 6.11
C SER A 76 0.65 -4.47 7.37
N GLU A 77 1.55 -4.59 8.32
CA GLU A 77 1.43 -3.92 9.62
C GLU A 77 2.76 -3.28 10.00
N VAL A 78 2.71 -2.01 10.34
CA VAL A 78 3.85 -1.19 10.74
C VAL A 78 3.53 -0.49 12.05
N ASN A 79 4.48 -0.50 12.98
CA ASN A 79 4.45 0.25 14.23
C ASN A 79 5.68 1.14 14.32
N LEU A 80 5.48 2.46 14.20
CA LEU A 80 6.56 3.45 14.19
C LEU A 80 6.89 3.97 15.61
N GLY A 81 6.19 3.47 16.64
CA GLY A 81 6.28 4.02 17.99
C GLY A 81 5.41 5.26 18.19
N ASN A 82 5.47 5.85 19.40
CA ASN A 82 4.75 7.09 19.76
C ASN A 82 3.26 7.10 19.41
N GLY A 83 2.59 5.95 19.51
CA GLY A 83 1.17 5.81 19.19
C GLY A 83 0.84 5.87 17.70
N MET A 84 1.83 5.72 16.81
CA MET A 84 1.64 5.67 15.37
C MET A 84 1.75 4.24 14.84
N ARG A 85 0.65 3.75 14.27
CA ARG A 85 0.59 2.43 13.63
C ARG A 85 -0.13 2.54 12.30
N VAL A 86 0.34 1.77 11.33
CA VAL A 86 -0.21 1.74 9.98
C VAL A 86 -0.51 0.30 9.63
N ARG A 87 -1.71 0.04 9.13
CA ARG A 87 -2.13 -1.26 8.64
C ARG A 87 -2.72 -1.08 7.26
N MET A 88 -2.38 -1.95 6.33
CA MET A 88 -2.94 -1.90 4.99
C MET A 88 -3.18 -3.29 4.43
N ARG A 89 -4.12 -3.36 3.50
CA ARG A 89 -4.34 -4.54 2.68
C ARG A 89 -4.79 -4.13 1.28
N ARG A 90 -4.26 -4.81 0.27
CA ARG A 90 -4.65 -4.62 -1.13
C ARG A 90 -5.16 -5.93 -1.71
N VAL A 91 -6.31 -5.87 -2.36
CA VAL A 91 -6.87 -7.02 -3.08
C VAL A 91 -7.18 -6.63 -4.51
N CYS A 92 -7.07 -7.59 -5.42
CA CYS A 92 -7.54 -7.43 -6.79
C CYS A 92 -9.06 -7.58 -6.86
N CYS A 93 -9.67 -6.86 -7.79
CA CYS A 93 -11.07 -7.05 -8.18
C CYS A 93 -11.18 -6.91 -9.71
N THR A 94 -12.26 -7.41 -10.31
CA THR A 94 -12.46 -7.36 -11.77
C THR A 94 -13.84 -6.85 -12.17
N GLY A 95 -13.87 -5.94 -13.14
CA GLY A 95 -15.11 -5.45 -13.77
C GLY A 95 -16.01 -4.67 -12.82
N ALA A 96 -17.33 -4.81 -13.01
CA ALA A 96 -18.33 -4.10 -12.21
C ALA A 96 -18.28 -4.43 -10.70
N SER A 97 -17.74 -5.60 -10.33
CA SER A 97 -17.60 -6.02 -8.94
C SER A 97 -16.70 -5.09 -8.11
N CYS A 98 -15.73 -4.41 -8.75
CA CYS A 98 -14.88 -3.44 -8.09
C CYS A 98 -15.64 -2.23 -7.56
N ARG A 99 -16.68 -1.77 -8.26
CA ARG A 99 -17.40 -0.56 -7.90
C ARG A 99 -18.11 -0.71 -6.56
N THR A 100 -18.61 -1.91 -6.30
CA THR A 100 -19.33 -2.28 -5.07
C THR A 100 -18.50 -3.12 -4.12
N ALA A 101 -17.22 -3.38 -4.44
CA ALA A 101 -16.35 -4.15 -3.58
C ALA A 101 -16.22 -3.44 -2.23
N SER A 102 -16.54 -4.17 -1.16
CA SER A 102 -16.29 -3.72 0.21
C SER A 102 -14.79 -3.51 0.41
N PRO A 103 -14.38 -2.63 1.34
CA PRO A 103 -13.00 -2.53 1.75
C PRO A 103 -12.44 -3.91 2.12
N PRO A 104 -11.19 -4.23 1.72
CA PRO A 104 -10.47 -5.38 2.25
C PRO A 104 -10.55 -5.40 3.78
N ALA A 105 -10.94 -6.55 4.33
CA ALA A 105 -11.03 -6.71 5.78
C ALA A 105 -9.64 -6.61 6.40
N LEU A 106 -9.51 -5.73 7.40
CA LEU A 106 -8.40 -5.67 8.33
C LEU A 106 -8.86 -6.37 9.61
N PRO A 107 -8.27 -7.52 9.99
CA PRO A 107 -8.66 -8.20 11.22
C PRO A 107 -8.35 -7.30 12.44
N PRO A 108 -8.90 -7.57 13.63
CA PRO A 108 -8.52 -6.84 14.83
C PRO A 108 -6.99 -6.81 15.02
N PRO A 109 -6.40 -5.66 15.41
CA PRO A 109 -4.95 -5.56 15.56
C PRO A 109 -4.48 -6.41 16.74
N ASP A 110 -3.41 -7.18 16.53
CA ASP A 110 -2.70 -7.82 17.63
C ASP A 110 -1.75 -6.80 18.26
N VAL A 111 -2.13 -6.32 19.44
CA VAL A 111 -1.42 -5.28 20.19
C VAL A 111 -0.54 -5.85 21.31
N ILE A 112 -0.42 -7.18 21.39
CA ILE A 112 0.38 -7.83 22.42
C ILE A 112 1.85 -7.72 22.03
N PRO A 113 2.73 -7.14 22.88
CA PRO A 113 4.16 -7.12 22.63
C PRO A 113 4.72 -8.54 22.52
N ASN A 114 5.54 -8.78 21.49
CA ASN A 114 6.07 -10.12 21.20
C ASN A 114 7.50 -10.36 21.74
N GLY A 115 8.06 -9.36 22.45
CA GLY A 115 9.39 -9.42 23.03
C GLY A 115 10.52 -8.84 22.17
N LEU A 116 10.28 -8.60 20.87
CA LEU A 116 11.23 -7.99 19.95
C LEU A 116 11.18 -6.47 20.03
N GLN A 117 12.29 -5.81 19.66
CA GLN A 117 12.37 -4.34 19.63
C GLN A 117 13.12 -3.82 18.41
N CYS A 118 12.64 -2.71 17.86
CA CYS A 118 13.30 -2.01 16.75
C CYS A 118 13.60 -0.55 17.13
N PRO A 119 14.62 0.07 16.51
CA PRO A 119 14.69 1.52 16.47
C PRO A 119 13.47 2.07 15.73
N GLY A 120 12.75 2.99 16.37
CA GLY A 120 11.59 3.66 15.81
C GLY A 120 11.72 5.17 15.86
N CYS A 121 11.17 5.82 14.85
CA CYS A 121 11.19 7.27 14.75
C CYS A 121 10.18 7.77 13.71
N MET A 122 9.89 9.07 13.79
CA MET A 122 9.21 9.81 12.73
C MET A 122 9.83 11.20 12.62
N GLY A 123 10.57 11.45 11.53
CA GLY A 123 10.99 12.78 11.10
C GLY A 123 10.01 13.29 10.06
N LEU A 124 9.25 14.34 10.37
CA LEU A 124 8.45 15.08 9.38
C LEU A 124 9.22 16.33 9.00
N TYR A 125 9.24 16.70 7.72
CA TYR A 125 10.07 17.76 7.16
C TYR A 125 11.57 17.49 7.26
N SER A 126 11.96 16.21 7.36
CA SER A 126 13.34 15.77 7.47
C SER A 126 13.48 14.34 6.96
N THR A 127 14.62 14.04 6.33
CA THR A 127 15.01 12.67 5.94
C THR A 127 15.84 11.97 7.01
N GLU A 128 15.98 12.60 8.18
CA GLU A 128 16.58 12.06 9.39
C GLU A 128 15.65 12.25 10.61
N CYS A 129 15.85 11.44 11.65
CA CYS A 129 15.01 11.41 12.84
C CYS A 129 15.79 10.89 14.04
N GLN A 130 15.36 11.29 15.25
CA GLN A 130 15.91 10.72 16.48
C GLN A 130 15.23 9.38 16.80
N GLU A 131 16.05 8.34 16.98
CA GLU A 131 15.57 6.99 17.27
C GLU A 131 15.20 6.81 18.74
N GLN A 132 14.14 6.03 18.97
CA GLN A 132 13.72 5.53 20.27
C GLN A 132 13.34 4.05 20.13
N PRO A 133 13.55 3.22 21.16
CA PRO A 133 13.16 1.81 21.10
C PRO A 133 11.63 1.67 20.99
N VAL A 134 11.19 0.83 20.08
CA VAL A 134 9.78 0.48 19.86
C VAL A 134 9.60 -1.01 20.07
N ALA A 135 8.70 -1.37 20.99
CA ALA A 135 8.29 -2.75 21.20
C ALA A 135 7.44 -3.23 20.03
N CYS A 136 7.85 -4.34 19.41
CA CYS A 136 7.11 -4.97 18.33
C CYS A 136 5.93 -5.78 18.87
N MET A 137 4.87 -5.88 18.08
CA MET A 137 3.58 -6.48 18.49
C MET A 137 3.16 -7.58 17.54
N GLY A 138 2.49 -8.61 18.06
CA GLY A 138 1.95 -9.72 17.28
C GLY A 138 3.00 -10.35 16.36
N SER A 139 2.71 -10.38 15.04
CA SER A 139 3.61 -10.95 14.03
C SER A 139 4.74 -10.03 13.54
N GLN A 140 4.93 -8.85 14.14
CA GLN A 140 5.97 -7.92 13.73
C GLN A 140 7.36 -8.43 14.13
N ASN A 141 8.10 -8.96 13.17
CA ASN A 141 9.41 -9.60 13.36
C ASN A 141 10.54 -8.90 12.57
N LYS A 142 10.26 -7.74 11.96
CA LYS A 142 11.20 -6.95 11.17
C LYS A 142 11.36 -5.53 11.70
N CYS A 143 12.52 -4.96 11.47
CA CYS A 143 12.77 -3.52 11.59
C CYS A 143 12.85 -2.90 10.20
N ILE A 144 12.16 -1.78 10.01
CA ILE A 144 12.21 -1.01 8.77
C ILE A 144 12.89 0.34 9.00
N GLU A 145 13.56 0.83 7.97
CA GLU A 145 14.02 2.21 7.89
C GLU A 145 13.75 2.75 6.48
N THR A 146 13.10 3.91 6.44
CA THR A 146 12.72 4.57 5.20
C THR A 146 13.00 6.06 5.27
N ALA A 147 13.40 6.63 4.14
CA ALA A 147 13.49 8.07 3.97
C ALA A 147 13.08 8.44 2.55
N GLY A 148 12.50 9.63 2.40
CA GLY A 148 11.96 10.03 1.10
C GLY A 148 11.04 11.22 1.20
N ASN A 149 10.17 11.36 0.21
CA ASN A 149 9.24 12.47 0.08
C ASN A 149 7.83 11.93 -0.11
N ILE A 150 6.88 12.50 0.62
CA ILE A 150 5.45 12.24 0.45
C ILE A 150 4.82 13.47 -0.18
N THR A 151 4.06 13.26 -1.24
CA THR A 151 3.23 14.28 -1.87
C THR A 151 1.77 13.91 -1.67
N ASN A 152 1.03 14.77 -0.97
CA ASN A 152 -0.38 14.56 -0.68
C ASN A 152 -1.14 15.90 -0.87
N TYR A 153 -2.13 15.92 -1.77
CA TYR A 153 -2.92 17.12 -2.13
C TYR A 153 -2.08 18.39 -2.42
N GLY A 154 -0.92 18.26 -3.07
CA GLY A 154 -0.04 19.38 -3.44
C GLY A 154 0.93 19.83 -2.33
N VAL A 155 0.87 19.21 -1.15
CA VAL A 155 1.87 19.39 -0.09
C VAL A 155 2.98 18.37 -0.27
N HIS A 156 4.22 18.85 -0.33
CA HIS A 156 5.43 18.03 -0.36
C HIS A 156 6.07 17.98 1.03
N LEU A 157 6.39 16.78 1.50
CA LEU A 157 6.91 16.54 2.83
C LEU A 157 8.09 15.57 2.78
N ASP A 158 9.26 16.01 3.22
CA ASP A 158 10.37 15.09 3.54
C ASP A 158 10.01 14.25 4.76
N VAL A 159 10.28 12.95 4.67
CA VAL A 159 10.00 12.01 5.77
C VAL A 159 11.15 11.06 6.03
N ALA A 160 11.29 10.68 7.30
CA ALA A 160 12.10 9.58 7.78
C ALA A 160 11.27 8.74 8.76
N LEU A 161 11.07 7.47 8.45
CA LEU A 161 10.25 6.57 9.28
C LEU A 161 11.04 5.31 9.60
N LYS A 162 11.08 4.96 10.89
CA LYS A 162 11.64 3.69 11.38
C LYS A 162 10.67 3.02 12.34
N GLY A 163 10.72 1.69 12.43
CA GLY A 163 9.91 0.96 13.40
C GLY A 163 9.81 -0.53 13.12
N CYS A 164 8.87 -1.18 13.79
CA CYS A 164 8.58 -2.59 13.61
C CYS A 164 7.66 -2.82 12.40
N ALA A 165 7.84 -3.93 11.71
CA ALA A 165 6.97 -4.38 10.63
C ALA A 165 6.82 -5.90 10.62
N ASN A 166 5.79 -6.41 9.94
CA ASN A 166 5.69 -7.83 9.62
C ASN A 166 6.44 -8.17 8.31
N GLU A 167 6.70 -9.45 8.06
CA GLU A 167 7.44 -9.94 6.89
C GLU A 167 6.92 -9.36 5.56
N VAL A 168 5.59 -9.27 5.43
CA VAL A 168 4.90 -8.78 4.22
C VAL A 168 5.38 -7.39 3.83
N VAL A 169 5.56 -6.47 4.79
CA VAL A 169 6.04 -5.12 4.48
C VAL A 169 7.38 -5.17 3.76
N CYS A 170 8.28 -6.06 4.18
CA CYS A 170 9.63 -6.13 3.65
C CYS A 170 9.72 -6.74 2.24
N GLU A 171 8.74 -7.55 1.84
CA GLU A 171 8.64 -8.07 0.47
C GLU A 171 8.40 -6.94 -0.55
N TYR A 172 7.63 -5.93 -0.16
CA TYR A 172 7.20 -4.83 -1.03
C TYR A 172 7.94 -3.52 -0.78
N LEU A 173 8.62 -3.36 0.35
CA LEU A 173 9.35 -2.15 0.71
C LEU A 173 10.64 -2.03 -0.11
N LYS A 174 10.64 -1.12 -1.09
CA LYS A 174 11.79 -0.85 -1.97
C LYS A 174 11.91 0.66 -2.23
N PRO A 175 13.13 1.16 -2.54
CA PRO A 175 13.28 2.53 -3.01
C PRO A 175 12.51 2.74 -4.32
N GLY A 176 12.07 3.98 -4.55
CA GLY A 176 11.34 4.39 -5.74
C GLY A 176 9.92 4.89 -5.44
N PHE A 177 9.13 4.98 -6.51
CA PHE A 177 7.77 5.49 -6.47
C PHE A 177 6.77 4.43 -6.01
N MET A 178 5.89 4.80 -5.08
CA MET A 178 4.72 4.01 -4.71
C MET A 178 3.52 4.90 -4.43
N ASN A 179 2.33 4.40 -4.75
CA ASN A 179 1.08 4.96 -4.26
C ASN A 179 0.77 4.36 -2.88
N PHE A 180 0.42 5.19 -1.92
CA PHE A 180 0.03 4.76 -0.57
C PHE A 180 -1.13 5.60 -0.05
N GLY A 181 -2.31 5.00 0.10
CA GLY A 181 -3.47 5.70 0.65
C GLY A 181 -3.84 6.97 -0.13
N GLY A 182 -3.59 6.99 -1.45
CA GLY A 182 -3.82 8.15 -2.33
C GLY A 182 -2.72 9.22 -2.31
N SER A 183 -1.68 9.01 -1.51
CA SER A 183 -0.46 9.81 -1.53
C SER A 183 0.53 9.23 -2.53
N SER A 184 1.24 10.11 -3.22
CA SER A 184 2.42 9.76 -4.00
C SER A 184 3.62 9.74 -3.06
N VAL A 185 4.27 8.59 -2.91
CA VAL A 185 5.45 8.44 -2.05
C VAL A 185 6.65 8.11 -2.91
N TRP A 186 7.75 8.84 -2.71
CA TRP A 186 9.04 8.59 -3.35
C TRP A 186 10.07 8.28 -2.28
N LEU A 187 10.44 7.00 -2.14
CA LEU A 187 11.45 6.57 -1.17
C LEU A 187 12.84 6.64 -1.81
N THR A 188 13.73 7.42 -1.21
CA THR A 188 15.16 7.42 -1.55
C THR A 188 15.92 6.35 -0.79
N LYS A 189 15.45 6.01 0.42
CA LYS A 189 15.97 4.94 1.27
C LYS A 189 14.84 4.03 1.71
N ALA A 190 15.10 2.73 1.65
CA ALA A 190 14.22 1.69 2.16
C ALA A 190 15.08 0.47 2.51
N SER A 191 15.08 0.09 3.79
CA SER A 191 15.77 -1.08 4.31
C SER A 191 14.85 -1.86 5.25
N CYS A 192 15.07 -3.17 5.30
CA CYS A 192 14.40 -4.05 6.24
C CYS A 192 15.38 -5.10 6.77
N THR A 193 15.36 -5.32 8.08
CA THR A 193 16.18 -6.31 8.79
C THR A 193 15.33 -7.13 9.75
N THR A 194 15.82 -8.29 10.19
CA THR A 194 15.19 -9.04 11.27
C THR A 194 15.27 -8.25 12.58
N ALA A 195 14.19 -8.26 13.36
CA ALA A 195 14.18 -7.61 14.66
C ALA A 195 15.05 -8.41 15.66
N PRO A 196 15.91 -7.73 16.44
CA PRO A 196 16.75 -8.34 17.47
C PRO A 196 15.97 -8.82 18.70
#